data_AF-A0A519GY57-F1
#
_entry.id   AF-A0A519GY57-F1
#
_cell.length_a   1.000
_cell.length_b   1.000
_cell.length_c   1.000
_cell.angle_alpha   90.00
_cell.angle_beta   90.00
_cell.angle_gamma   90.00
#
_symmetry.space_group_name_H-M   'P 1'
#
loop_
_entity.id
_entity.type
_entity.pdbx_description
1 polymer ?
#
loop_
_entity_poly.entity_id
_entity_poly.type
_entity_poly.pdbx_seq_one_letter_code
_entity_poly.pdbx_strand_id
1 'polypeptide(L)' 'MALKSTIFKANLAVADIDHNYYADHALTLARHPSENDERMMIRLIALALNAHKLQDVVQGD' A
#
# COMPACT_ATOMS: atom_id res chain seq x y z
N MET A 1 4.75 24.41 -11.40
CA MET A 1 4.81 24.32 -9.93
C MET A 1 4.10 23.04 -9.49
N ALA A 2 4.68 22.28 -8.55
CA ALA A 2 4.04 21.08 -8.03
C ALA A 2 2.82 21.47 -7.18
N LEU A 3 1.65 20.93 -7.53
CA LEU A 3 0.42 21.16 -6.77
C LEU A 3 0.51 20.41 -5.43
N LYS A 4 -0.07 20.96 -4.35
CA LYS A 4 -0.04 20.31 -3.03
C LYS A 4 -0.77 18.97 -3.08
N SER A 5 -0.10 17.90 -2.67
CA SER A 5 -0.71 16.59 -2.47
C SER A 5 -1.58 16.58 -1.21
N THR A 6 -2.67 15.80 -1.24
CA THR A 6 -3.45 15.47 -0.04
C THR A 6 -2.82 14.25 0.63
N ILE A 7 -2.65 14.28 1.95
CA ILE A 7 -2.06 13.17 2.70
C ILE A 7 -3.19 12.33 3.33
N PHE A 8 -3.16 11.03 3.07
CA PHE A 8 -4.04 10.04 3.67
C PHE A 8 -3.22 9.10 4.57
N LYS A 9 -3.83 8.66 5.67
CA LYS A 9 -3.29 7.64 6.56
C LYS A 9 -4.16 6.41 6.47
N ALA A 10 -3.56 5.26 6.28
CA ALA A 10 -4.27 3.98 6.20
C ALA A 10 -3.55 2.95 7.06
N ASN A 11 -4.29 2.34 7.97
CA ASN A 11 -3.83 1.13 8.66
C ASN A 11 -4.42 -0.06 7.92
N LEU A 12 -3.54 -0.89 7.36
CA LEU A 12 -3.92 -2.04 6.54
C LEU A 12 -3.44 -3.31 7.23
N ALA A 13 -4.38 -4.12 7.71
CA ALA A 13 -4.13 -5.47 8.15
C ALA A 13 -4.27 -6.43 6.97
N VAL A 14 -3.23 -7.23 6.70
CA VAL A 14 -3.22 -8.22 5.62
C VAL A 14 -3.18 -9.61 6.25
N ALA A 15 -4.10 -10.48 5.81
CA ALA A 15 -4.13 -11.89 6.13
C ALA A 15 -4.17 -12.68 4.82
N ASP A 16 -3.00 -12.99 4.28
CA ASP A 16 -2.80 -13.72 3.03
C ASP A 16 -2.43 -15.17 3.36
N ILE A 17 -3.41 -16.05 3.25
CA ILE A 17 -3.28 -17.47 3.62
C ILE A 17 -2.39 -18.22 2.62
N ASP A 18 -2.47 -17.85 1.33
CA ASP A 18 -1.77 -18.55 0.25
C ASP A 18 -0.25 -18.42 0.40
N HIS A 19 0.21 -17.27 0.90
CA HIS A 19 1.63 -16.99 1.16
C HIS A 19 2.01 -17.07 2.65
N ASN A 20 1.07 -17.48 3.52
CA ASN A 20 1.24 -17.47 4.98
C ASN A 20 1.75 -16.11 5.52
N TYR A 21 1.27 -15.02 4.93
CA TYR A 21 1.68 -13.66 5.24
C TYR A 21 0.62 -12.92 6.06
N TYR A 22 0.98 -12.56 7.29
CA TYR A 22 0.12 -11.85 8.22
C TYR A 22 0.87 -10.65 8.79
N ALA A 23 0.42 -9.45 8.44
CA ALA A 23 1.11 -8.23 8.83
C ALA A 23 0.18 -7.02 8.93
N ASP A 24 0.54 -6.09 9.80
CA ASP A 24 -0.08 -4.78 9.92
C ASP A 24 0.82 -3.71 9.30
N HIS A 25 0.25 -2.90 8.40
CA HIS A 25 0.95 -1.83 7.70
C HIS A 25 0.36 -0.46 8.04
N ALA A 26 1.16 0.39 8.66
CA ALA A 26 0.83 1.81 8.86
C ALA A 26 1.32 2.64 7.67
N LEU A 27 0.43 2.92 6.72
CA LEU A 27 0.75 3.56 5.45
C LEU A 27 0.42 5.05 5.46
N THR A 28 1.27 5.84 4.79
CA THR A 28 1.03 7.25 4.49
C THR A 28 0.99 7.43 2.99
N LEU A 29 -0.18 7.75 2.44
CA LEU A 29 -0.37 7.94 1.00
C LEU A 29 -0.43 9.43 0.67
N ALA A 30 0.47 9.89 -0.18
CA ALA A 30 0.32 11.18 -0.83
C ALA A 30 -0.50 10.98 -2.13
N ARG A 31 -1.64 11.67 -2.22
CA ARG A 31 -2.48 11.75 -3.42
C ARG A 31 -2.20 13.06 -4.15
N HIS A 32 -1.63 12.96 -5.35
CA HIS A 32 -1.42 14.14 -6.19
C HIS A 32 -2.77 14.67 -6.71
N PRO A 33 -2.95 15.97 -6.98
CA PRO A 33 -4.25 16.51 -7.44
C PRO A 33 -4.77 15.95 -8.77
N SER A 34 -3.90 15.35 -9.59
CA SER A 34 -4.30 14.65 -10.81
C SER A 34 -4.71 13.19 -10.57
N GLU A 35 -4.60 12.70 -9.35
CA GLU A 35 -4.99 11.35 -8.96
C GLU A 35 -6.38 11.40 -8.31
N ASN A 36 -7.30 10.57 -8.83
CA ASN A 36 -8.60 10.38 -8.22
C ASN A 36 -8.54 9.35 -7.08
N ASP A 37 -9.60 9.27 -6.29
CA ASP A 37 -9.69 8.34 -5.15
C ASP A 37 -9.56 6.88 -5.57
N GLU A 38 -10.22 6.50 -6.67
CA GLU A 38 -10.19 5.13 -7.20
C GLU A 38 -8.76 4.68 -7.53
N ARG A 39 -7.98 5.53 -8.22
CA ARG A 39 -6.58 5.21 -8.57
C ARG A 39 -5.71 5.11 -7.31
N MET A 40 -5.92 5.97 -6.33
CA MET A 40 -5.23 5.87 -5.04
C MET A 40 -5.56 4.54 -4.33
N MET A 41 -6.84 4.15 -4.31
CA MET A 41 -7.28 2.89 -3.70
C MET A 41 -6.76 1.67 -4.46
N ILE A 42 -6.69 1.72 -5.79
CA ILE A 42 -6.08 0.66 -6.61
C ILE A 42 -4.60 0.49 -6.24
N ARG A 43 -3.85 1.56 -5.99
CA ARG A 43 -2.46 1.43 -5.52
C ARG A 43 -2.39 0.77 -4.14
N LEU A 44 -3.30 1.13 -3.23
CA LEU A 44 -3.36 0.51 -1.90
C LEU A 44 -3.63 -1.00 -2.02
N ILE A 45 -4.58 -1.40 -2.86
CA ILE A 45 -4.89 -2.80 -3.14
C ILE A 45 -3.71 -3.51 -3.81
N ALA A 46 -3.07 -2.87 -4.79
CA ALA A 46 -1.91 -3.44 -5.46
C ALA A 46 -0.76 -3.69 -4.48
N LEU A 47 -0.54 -2.79 -3.52
CA LEU A 47 0.41 -3.03 -2.43
C LEU A 47 -0.02 -4.22 -1.56
N ALA A 48 -1.29 -4.27 -1.14
CA ALA A 48 -1.82 -5.36 -0.31
C ALA A 48 -1.64 -6.74 -0.95
N LEU A 49 -1.98 -6.87 -2.25
CA LEU A 49 -1.85 -8.11 -3.02
C LEU A 49 -0.40 -8.57 -3.22
N ASN A 50 0.56 -7.67 -3.07
CA ASN A 50 1.98 -7.96 -3.28
C ASN A 50 2.79 -7.81 -1.99
N ALA A 51 2.14 -7.69 -0.82
CA ALA A 51 2.82 -7.38 0.44
C ALA A 51 3.78 -8.50 0.88
N HIS A 52 3.42 -9.77 0.61
CA HIS A 52 4.28 -10.93 0.90
C HIS A 52 5.62 -10.89 0.15
N LYS A 53 5.70 -10.22 -1.01
CA LYS A 53 6.87 -10.28 -1.89
C LYS A 53 8.14 -9.74 -1.25
N LEU A 54 8.03 -8.79 -0.32
CA LEU A 54 9.20 -8.30 0.41
C LEU A 54 9.88 -9.45 1.17
N GLN A 55 9.06 -10.28 1.82
CA GLN A 55 9.55 -11.43 2.58
C GLN A 55 10.01 -12.57 1.64
N ASP A 56 9.28 -12.82 0.55
CA ASP A 56 9.58 -13.94 -0.34
C ASP A 56 10.79 -13.70 -1.25
N VAL A 57 10.97 -12.47 -1.72
CA VAL A 57 11.97 -12.15 -2.76
C VAL A 57 13.29 -11.69 -2.13
N VAL A 58 13.22 -10.92 -1.04
CA VAL A 58 14.42 -10.32 -0.41
C VAL A 58 14.55 -10.65 1.07
N GLN A 59 13.80 -11.65 1.58
CA GLN A 59 13.89 -12.15 2.96
C GLN A 59 13.70 -11.08 4.06
N GLY A 60 13.08 -9.94 3.71
CA GLY A 60 12.81 -8.84 4.63
C GLY A 60 13.92 -7.81 4.80
N ASP A 61 14.98 -7.85 3.98
CA ASP A 61 16.06 -6.84 3.95
C ASP A 61 15.64 -5.48 3.36
#